data_AF-A0A518GB03-F1
#
_entry.id   AF-A0A518GB03-F1
#
_cell.length_a   1.000
_cell.length_b   1.000
_cell.length_c   1.000
_cell.angle_alpha   90.00
_cell.angle_beta   90.00
_cell.angle_gamma   90.00
#
_symmetry.space_group_name_H-M   'P 1'
#
loop_
_entity.id
_entity.type
_entity.pdbx_description
1 polymer ?
#
loop_
_entity_poly.entity_id
_entity_poly.type
_entity_poly.pdbx_seq_one_letter_code
_entity_poly.pdbx_strand_id
1 'polypeptide(L)'
;MTESSLLRELGQVSNAEVGEVFREFLRGSIVKMACEVMAAEVAELCGPKHAPSDCRTYRAGSAAGRILVEGERESVTRPRVRERQEAGGSREVELISYASANDPEQLEKAVIQALMSGVSTRQMSVVKPKSPGVSRSSVSRLWQEAGTRLIDELRSRDLSGHTWCILMLDGIRLSSDQTAVVALGIDSEGCKHVLDFALAVVKMPLYPMNCWLAWPVAALLARSDYWQSWMAAMCFAKRSRSTSPTRSSNAA
;
A
#
# COMPACT_ATOMS: atom_id res chain seq x y z
N MET A 1 -15.48 30.22 26.72
CA MET A 1 -15.04 29.12 25.85
C MET A 1 -16.09 28.98 24.75
N THR A 2 -15.80 29.44 23.54
CA THR A 2 -16.74 29.44 22.41
C THR A 2 -16.73 28.07 21.73
N GLU A 3 -17.88 27.63 21.22
CA GLU A 3 -18.06 26.36 20.49
C GLU A 3 -17.02 26.16 19.37
N SER A 4 -16.62 27.26 18.71
CA SER A 4 -15.58 27.30 17.68
C SER A 4 -14.16 27.04 18.19
N SER A 5 -13.86 27.29 19.47
CA SER A 5 -12.60 26.91 20.12
C SER A 5 -12.55 25.41 20.39
N LEU A 6 -13.69 24.85 20.81
CA LEU A 6 -13.84 23.45 21.18
C LEU A 6 -13.81 22.54 19.94
N LEU A 7 -14.44 22.95 18.84
CA LEU A 7 -14.30 22.27 17.53
C LEU A 7 -12.88 22.35 16.96
N ARG A 8 -12.16 23.44 17.24
CA ARG A 8 -10.77 23.61 16.80
C ARG A 8 -9.83 22.72 17.61
N GLU A 9 -10.06 22.55 18.91
CA GLU A 9 -9.34 21.61 19.79
C GLU A 9 -9.68 20.14 19.49
N LEU A 10 -10.94 19.80 19.26
CA LEU A 10 -11.37 18.45 18.86
C LEU A 10 -10.89 18.05 17.45
N GLY A 11 -10.58 19.03 16.60
CA GLY A 11 -10.08 18.83 15.23
C GLY A 11 -8.55 18.76 15.12
N GLN A 12 -7.79 18.88 16.21
CA GLN A 12 -6.32 18.85 16.14
C GLN A 12 -5.79 17.42 16.22
N VAL A 13 -5.97 16.67 15.13
CA VAL A 13 -4.95 15.69 14.76
C VAL A 13 -3.99 16.45 13.86
N SER A 14 -2.74 16.60 14.28
CA SER A 14 -1.76 17.28 13.45
C SER A 14 -1.58 16.52 12.13
N ASN A 15 -1.44 17.23 10.99
CA ASN A 15 -1.14 16.58 9.70
C ASN A 15 0.13 15.70 9.79
N ALA A 16 1.04 16.02 10.73
CA ALA A 16 2.20 15.21 11.04
C ALA A 16 1.84 13.79 11.50
N GLU A 17 0.81 13.64 12.34
CA GLU A 17 0.34 12.33 12.81
C GLU A 17 -0.33 11.51 11.71
N VAL A 18 -1.07 12.15 10.79
CA VAL A 18 -1.64 11.44 9.62
C VAL A 18 -0.50 10.94 8.73
N GLY A 19 0.51 11.78 8.51
CA GLY A 19 1.73 11.43 7.79
C GLY A 19 2.52 10.29 8.41
N GLU A 20 2.59 10.22 9.73
CA GLU A 20 3.25 9.13 10.46
C GLU A 20 2.50 7.81 10.33
N VAL A 21 1.19 7.80 10.58
CA VAL A 21 0.36 6.58 10.46
C VAL A 21 0.39 6.03 9.04
N PHE A 22 0.36 6.91 8.03
CA PHE A 22 0.45 6.47 6.64
C PHE A 22 1.83 5.92 6.27
N ARG A 23 2.92 6.57 6.72
CA ARG A 23 4.28 6.07 6.48
C ARG A 23 4.51 4.71 7.15
N GLU A 24 4.02 4.52 8.37
CA GLU A 24 4.08 3.23 9.06
C GLU A 24 3.32 2.14 8.29
N PHE A 25 2.11 2.48 7.80
CA PHE A 25 1.36 1.58 6.93
C PHE A 25 2.12 1.22 5.65
N LEU A 26 2.73 2.20 4.97
CA LEU A 26 3.51 1.98 3.76
C LEU A 26 4.73 1.10 4.06
N ARG A 27 5.47 1.37 5.14
CA ARG A 27 6.63 0.58 5.56
C ARG A 27 6.29 -0.89 5.74
N GLY A 28 5.25 -1.19 6.53
CA GLY A 28 4.79 -2.57 6.74
C GLY A 28 4.35 -3.24 5.43
N SER A 29 3.67 -2.49 4.57
CA SER A 29 3.22 -2.95 3.26
C SER A 29 4.39 -3.27 2.31
N ILE A 30 5.42 -2.43 2.29
CA ILE A 30 6.63 -2.63 1.46
C ILE A 30 7.38 -3.88 1.90
N VAL A 31 7.55 -4.09 3.22
CA VAL A 31 8.20 -5.29 3.76
C VAL A 31 7.43 -6.55 3.39
N LYS A 32 6.09 -6.52 3.52
CA LYS A 32 5.21 -7.63 3.12
C LYS A 32 5.36 -7.92 1.62
N MET A 33 5.25 -6.91 0.77
CA MET A 33 5.40 -7.04 -0.68
C MET A 33 6.77 -7.58 -1.07
N ALA A 34 7.86 -7.08 -0.47
CA ALA A 34 9.21 -7.59 -0.73
C ALA A 34 9.32 -9.09 -0.43
N CYS A 35 8.73 -9.54 0.68
CA CYS A 35 8.70 -10.96 1.03
C CYS A 35 7.90 -11.80 0.03
N GLU A 36 6.75 -11.31 -0.43
CA GLU A 36 5.93 -11.98 -1.44
C GLU A 36 6.63 -12.06 -2.81
N VAL A 37 7.27 -10.97 -3.24
CA VAL A 37 8.01 -10.91 -4.50
C VAL A 37 9.21 -11.86 -4.46
N MET A 38 9.96 -11.90 -3.35
CA MET A 38 11.03 -12.89 -3.17
C MET A 38 10.50 -14.34 -3.22
N ALA A 39 9.36 -14.61 -2.58
CA ALA A 39 8.77 -15.95 -2.61
C ALA A 39 8.29 -16.34 -4.02
N ALA A 40 7.74 -15.39 -4.77
CA ALA A 40 7.29 -15.60 -6.15
C ALA A 40 8.48 -15.82 -7.11
N GLU A 41 9.56 -15.04 -6.97
CA GLU A 41 10.81 -15.26 -7.72
C GLU A 41 11.38 -16.66 -7.47
N VAL A 42 11.39 -17.11 -6.21
CA VAL A 42 11.84 -18.47 -5.85
C VAL A 42 10.94 -19.52 -6.50
N ALA A 43 9.63 -19.28 -6.60
CA ALA A 43 8.70 -20.16 -7.30
C ALA A 43 8.93 -20.18 -8.82
N GLU A 44 9.33 -19.07 -9.43
CA GLU A 44 9.75 -19.03 -10.83
C GLU A 44 11.06 -19.81 -11.05
N LEU A 45 12.00 -19.73 -10.11
CA LEU A 45 13.30 -20.41 -10.21
C LEU A 45 13.25 -21.91 -9.89
N CYS A 46 12.42 -22.35 -8.94
CA CYS A 46 12.43 -23.71 -8.40
C CYS A 46 11.11 -24.47 -8.60
N GLY A 47 10.14 -23.87 -9.29
CA GLY A 47 8.76 -24.36 -9.36
C GLY A 47 7.99 -24.13 -8.06
N PRO A 48 6.66 -24.34 -8.01
CA PRO A 48 5.87 -24.19 -6.78
C PRO A 48 6.41 -24.98 -5.58
N LYS A 49 6.13 -24.52 -4.35
CA LYS A 49 6.63 -25.16 -3.11
C LYS A 49 6.29 -26.66 -3.02
N HIS A 50 5.09 -27.03 -3.46
CA HIS A 50 4.59 -28.41 -3.42
C HIS A 50 4.75 -29.16 -4.74
N ALA A 51 5.36 -28.54 -5.75
CA ALA A 51 5.64 -29.14 -7.05
C ALA A 51 6.98 -28.60 -7.59
N PRO A 52 8.11 -29.07 -7.05
CA PRO A 52 9.43 -28.62 -7.49
C PRO A 52 9.64 -28.94 -8.98
N SER A 53 10.17 -27.98 -9.74
CA SER A 53 10.56 -28.22 -11.13
C SER A 53 11.89 -28.95 -11.22
N ASP A 54 12.10 -29.71 -12.30
CA ASP A 54 13.36 -30.43 -12.59
C ASP A 54 14.45 -29.50 -13.13
N CYS A 55 14.63 -28.35 -12.47
CA CYS A 55 15.61 -27.33 -12.83
C CYS A 55 16.93 -27.52 -12.05
N ARG A 56 18.02 -26.94 -12.57
CA ARG A 56 19.34 -26.94 -11.90
C ARG A 56 19.32 -26.20 -10.55
N THR A 57 18.31 -25.38 -10.32
CA THR A 57 18.07 -24.56 -9.13
C THR A 57 17.16 -25.27 -8.11
N TYR A 58 17.51 -25.18 -6.82
CA TYR A 58 16.75 -25.76 -5.72
C TYR A 58 16.75 -24.86 -4.47
N ARG A 59 15.75 -25.04 -3.61
CA ARG A 59 15.59 -24.27 -2.35
C ARG A 59 16.60 -24.73 -1.30
N ALA A 60 17.28 -23.78 -0.64
CA ALA A 60 18.31 -24.02 0.36
C ALA A 60 17.97 -23.40 1.74
N GLY A 61 16.69 -23.40 2.09
CA GLY A 61 16.16 -22.78 3.31
C GLY A 61 16.10 -21.26 3.20
N SER A 62 16.27 -20.58 4.35
CA SER A 62 16.23 -19.12 4.44
C SER A 62 17.39 -18.61 5.30
N ALA A 63 17.71 -17.33 5.17
CA ALA A 63 18.68 -16.62 5.99
C ALA A 63 18.12 -15.27 6.45
N ALA A 64 18.66 -14.73 7.54
CA ALA A 64 18.35 -13.36 7.93
C ALA A 64 18.90 -12.39 6.88
N GLY A 65 18.07 -11.44 6.46
CA GLY A 65 18.40 -10.38 5.52
C GLY A 65 17.89 -9.03 6.04
N ARG A 66 18.23 -7.97 5.31
CA ARG A 66 17.72 -6.62 5.58
C ARG A 66 17.38 -5.93 4.27
N ILE A 67 16.35 -5.10 4.29
CA ILE A 67 16.01 -4.19 3.19
C ILE A 67 15.97 -2.76 3.74
N LEU A 68 16.17 -1.77 2.87
CA LEU A 68 16.23 -0.36 3.27
C LEU A 68 14.92 0.33 2.88
N VAL A 69 14.07 0.65 3.85
CA VAL A 69 12.77 1.31 3.64
C VAL A 69 12.85 2.70 4.26
N GLU A 70 12.64 3.76 3.46
CA GLU A 70 12.71 5.16 3.91
C GLU A 70 13.99 5.52 4.70
N GLY A 71 15.13 4.90 4.36
CA GLY A 71 16.41 5.11 5.04
C GLY A 71 16.63 4.27 6.30
N GLU A 72 15.65 3.47 6.70
CA GLU A 72 15.74 2.56 7.85
C GLU A 72 15.88 1.10 7.41
N ARG A 73 16.58 0.31 8.22
CA ARG A 73 16.90 -1.09 7.91
C ARG A 73 15.85 -2.00 8.52
N GLU A 74 14.98 -2.55 7.67
CA GLU A 74 13.98 -3.52 8.05
C GLU A 74 14.52 -4.95 8.00
N SER A 75 14.30 -5.72 9.06
CA SER A 75 14.70 -7.13 9.09
C SER A 75 13.75 -7.98 8.26
N VAL A 76 14.30 -8.81 7.38
CA VAL A 76 13.52 -9.73 6.55
C VAL A 76 14.09 -11.14 6.59
N THR A 77 13.24 -12.14 6.39
CA THR A 77 13.69 -13.53 6.18
C THR A 77 13.86 -13.76 4.68
N ARG A 78 15.10 -13.82 4.21
CA ARG A 78 15.45 -14.00 2.80
C ARG A 78 15.47 -15.49 2.44
N PRO A 79 14.64 -15.95 1.48
CA PRO A 79 14.77 -17.30 0.93
C PRO A 79 16.12 -17.48 0.21
N ARG A 80 16.69 -18.68 0.29
CA ARG A 80 17.92 -19.03 -0.43
C ARG A 80 17.64 -20.03 -1.55
N VAL A 81 18.21 -19.77 -2.71
CA VAL A 81 18.20 -20.67 -3.86
C VAL A 81 19.64 -21.02 -4.20
N ARG A 82 19.90 -22.29 -4.51
CA ARG A 82 21.20 -22.76 -4.97
C ARG A 82 21.08 -23.41 -6.32
N GLU A 83 22.08 -23.25 -7.15
CA GLU A 83 22.19 -23.87 -8.47
C GLU A 83 23.29 -24.93 -8.47
N ARG A 84 22.99 -26.11 -9.00
CA ARG A 84 23.96 -27.20 -9.22
C ARG A 84 24.88 -26.86 -10.40
N GLN A 85 26.18 -26.97 -10.19
CA GLN A 85 27.18 -26.75 -11.23
C GLN A 85 27.58 -28.05 -11.93
N GLU A 86 27.99 -27.95 -13.21
CA GLU A 86 28.42 -29.09 -14.02
C GLU A 86 29.70 -29.75 -13.49
N ALA A 87 30.61 -28.96 -12.91
CA ALA A 87 31.89 -29.42 -12.38
C ALA A 87 31.81 -30.09 -10.99
N GLY A 88 30.61 -30.34 -10.47
CA GLY A 88 30.38 -30.81 -9.11
C GLY A 88 30.41 -29.65 -8.10
N GLY A 89 29.29 -29.43 -7.40
CA GLY A 89 29.14 -28.36 -6.43
C GLY A 89 27.84 -27.58 -6.59
N SER A 90 27.62 -26.61 -5.71
CA SER A 90 26.47 -25.70 -5.81
C SER A 90 26.88 -24.28 -5.46
N ARG A 91 26.32 -23.29 -6.18
CA ARG A 91 26.45 -21.86 -5.87
C ARG A 91 25.13 -21.29 -5.36
N GLU A 92 25.17 -20.32 -4.47
CA GLU A 92 23.99 -19.53 -4.14
C GLU A 92 23.64 -18.63 -5.32
N VAL A 93 22.36 -18.60 -5.67
CA VAL A 93 21.80 -17.69 -6.67
C VAL A 93 21.25 -16.49 -5.91
N GLU A 94 21.78 -15.31 -6.20
CA GLU A 94 21.23 -14.07 -5.67
C GLU A 94 19.87 -13.78 -6.30
N LEU A 95 18.87 -13.51 -5.47
CA LEU A 95 17.54 -13.12 -5.91
C LEU A 95 17.58 -11.67 -6.43
N ILE A 96 17.10 -11.45 -7.65
CA ILE A 96 17.02 -10.11 -8.25
C ILE A 96 16.08 -9.23 -7.43
N SER A 97 14.98 -9.79 -6.92
CA SER A 97 14.07 -9.07 -6.04
C SER A 97 14.74 -8.60 -4.75
N TYR A 98 15.57 -9.44 -4.12
CA TYR A 98 16.30 -9.06 -2.92
C TYR A 98 17.34 -7.97 -3.21
N ALA A 99 18.10 -8.11 -4.31
CA ALA A 99 19.05 -7.09 -4.74
C ALA A 99 18.34 -5.74 -4.99
N SER A 100 17.20 -5.75 -5.68
CA SER A 100 16.41 -4.54 -5.93
C SER A 100 15.80 -3.94 -4.67
N ALA A 101 15.44 -4.75 -3.68
CA ALA A 101 14.88 -4.28 -2.41
C ALA A 101 15.92 -3.69 -1.45
N ASN A 102 17.22 -3.94 -1.71
CA ASN A 102 18.32 -3.41 -0.92
C ASN A 102 18.90 -2.10 -1.53
N ASP A 103 18.46 -1.73 -2.74
CA ASP A 103 18.77 -0.47 -3.39
C ASP A 103 17.60 0.51 -3.19
N PRO A 104 17.77 1.62 -2.46
CA PRO A 104 16.68 2.53 -2.14
C PRO A 104 16.01 3.15 -3.38
N GLU A 105 16.77 3.50 -4.42
CA GLU A 105 16.20 4.09 -5.63
C GLU A 105 15.36 3.06 -6.41
N GLN A 106 15.85 1.82 -6.49
CA GLN A 106 15.12 0.75 -7.16
C GLN A 106 13.88 0.33 -6.37
N LEU A 107 13.98 0.26 -5.04
CA LEU A 107 12.85 -0.08 -4.17
C LEU A 107 11.77 1.00 -4.25
N GLU A 108 12.13 2.27 -4.12
CA GLU A 108 11.19 3.40 -4.23
C GLU A 108 10.43 3.34 -5.56
N LYS A 109 11.17 3.19 -6.67
CA LYS A 109 10.58 3.07 -8.00
C LYS A 109 9.67 1.85 -8.13
N ALA A 110 10.08 0.69 -7.62
CA ALA A 110 9.29 -0.54 -7.69
C ALA A 110 7.99 -0.42 -6.87
N VAL A 111 8.06 0.17 -5.68
CA VAL A 111 6.91 0.42 -4.80
C VAL A 111 5.96 1.41 -5.44
N ILE A 112 6.44 2.55 -5.93
CA ILE A 112 5.60 3.54 -6.60
C ILE A 112 4.90 2.93 -7.81
N GLN A 113 5.63 2.19 -8.66
CA GLN A 113 5.02 1.50 -9.81
C GLN A 113 3.96 0.48 -9.38
N ALA A 114 4.23 -0.28 -8.34
CA ALA A 114 3.32 -1.28 -7.81
C ALA A 114 2.04 -0.64 -7.23
N LEU A 115 2.19 0.41 -6.42
CA LEU A 115 1.07 1.15 -5.86
C LEU A 115 0.28 1.86 -6.97
N MET A 116 0.95 2.51 -7.92
CA MET A 116 0.33 3.12 -9.09
C MET A 116 -0.48 2.11 -9.91
N SER A 117 0.02 0.89 -10.09
CA SER A 117 -0.71 -0.17 -10.81
C SER A 117 -1.95 -0.67 -10.06
N GLY A 118 -1.95 -0.64 -8.72
CA GLY A 118 -3.12 -0.98 -7.91
C GLY A 118 -4.15 0.16 -7.80
N VAL A 119 -3.71 1.42 -7.77
CA VAL A 119 -4.61 2.59 -7.64
C VAL A 119 -5.10 3.14 -8.98
N SER A 120 -4.35 2.94 -10.07
CA SER A 120 -4.72 3.36 -11.43
C SER A 120 -5.16 2.15 -12.25
N THR A 121 -6.46 1.94 -12.37
CA THR A 121 -7.03 0.93 -13.28
C THR A 121 -6.82 1.22 -14.77
N ARG A 122 -6.15 2.32 -15.15
CA ARG A 122 -6.14 2.79 -16.55
C ARG A 122 -4.81 3.00 -17.25
N GLN A 123 -3.64 2.85 -16.62
CA GLN A 123 -2.38 2.91 -17.39
C GLN A 123 -1.29 2.05 -16.77
N MET A 124 -1.10 0.84 -17.30
CA MET A 124 0.25 0.33 -17.53
C MET A 124 0.24 -0.73 -18.65
N SER A 125 0.92 -0.43 -19.76
CA SER A 125 1.21 -1.40 -20.80
C SER A 125 2.27 -2.37 -20.31
N VAL A 126 1.88 -3.62 -20.11
CA VAL A 126 2.73 -4.73 -19.67
C VAL A 126 3.85 -4.96 -20.69
N VAL A 127 5.09 -4.58 -20.36
CA VAL A 127 6.28 -4.96 -21.12
C VAL A 127 6.70 -6.37 -20.68
N LYS A 128 6.30 -7.40 -21.44
CA LYS A 128 6.82 -8.77 -21.30
C LYS A 128 8.11 -8.92 -22.11
N PRO A 129 9.22 -9.40 -21.52
CA PRO A 129 10.24 -10.08 -22.31
C PRO A 129 10.11 -11.60 -22.15
N LYS A 130 10.32 -12.28 -23.27
CA LYS A 130 10.52 -13.72 -23.36
C LYS A 130 11.98 -14.03 -23.05
N SER A 131 12.27 -14.72 -21.95
CA SER A 131 13.49 -15.52 -21.79
C SER A 131 13.36 -16.52 -20.64
N PRO A 132 13.97 -17.71 -20.70
CA PRO A 132 13.97 -18.70 -19.63
C PRO A 132 15.04 -18.30 -18.59
N GLY A 133 14.63 -17.48 -17.64
CA GLY A 133 15.42 -16.97 -16.53
C GLY A 133 14.69 -15.80 -15.92
N VAL A 134 14.67 -15.68 -14.58
CA VAL A 134 14.03 -14.53 -13.95
C VAL A 134 14.78 -13.28 -14.38
N SER A 135 14.12 -12.41 -15.13
CA SER A 135 14.67 -11.14 -15.61
C SER A 135 14.22 -9.99 -14.71
N ARG A 136 14.91 -8.84 -14.77
CA ARG A 136 14.49 -7.61 -14.04
C ARG A 136 13.03 -7.21 -14.31
N SER A 137 12.56 -7.42 -15.54
CA SER A 137 11.17 -7.23 -15.93
C SER A 137 10.20 -8.26 -15.32
N SER A 138 10.63 -9.51 -15.10
CA SER A 138 9.80 -10.49 -14.38
C SER A 138 9.60 -10.03 -12.94
N VAL A 139 10.68 -9.63 -12.27
CA VAL A 139 10.61 -9.06 -10.91
C VAL A 139 9.76 -7.80 -10.87
N SER A 140 9.88 -6.90 -11.86
CA SER A 140 9.02 -5.71 -11.96
C SER A 140 7.52 -6.08 -12.07
N ARG A 141 7.17 -7.12 -12.83
CA ARG A 141 5.81 -7.66 -12.89
C ARG A 141 5.36 -8.21 -11.54
N LEU A 142 6.21 -8.97 -10.86
CA LEU A 142 5.91 -9.50 -9.53
C LEU A 142 5.63 -8.38 -8.51
N TRP A 143 6.38 -7.27 -8.58
CA TRP A 143 6.10 -6.07 -7.78
C TRP A 143 4.73 -5.46 -8.10
N GLN A 144 4.38 -5.31 -9.39
CA GLN A 144 3.06 -4.82 -9.79
C GLN A 144 1.95 -5.72 -9.26
N GLU A 145 2.07 -7.04 -9.41
CA GLU A 145 1.10 -8.01 -8.91
C GLU A 145 0.97 -7.99 -7.38
N ALA A 146 2.07 -7.80 -6.65
CA ALA A 146 2.04 -7.63 -5.20
C ALA A 146 1.37 -6.31 -4.80
N GLY A 147 1.60 -5.23 -5.53
CA GLY A 147 0.97 -3.93 -5.29
C GLY A 147 -0.54 -3.95 -5.56
N THR A 148 -0.97 -4.56 -6.66
CA THR A 148 -2.41 -4.75 -6.95
C THR A 148 -3.07 -5.55 -5.84
N ARG A 149 -2.47 -6.67 -5.41
CA ARG A 149 -3.01 -7.48 -4.30
C ARG A 149 -3.09 -6.70 -2.99
N LEU A 150 -2.07 -5.92 -2.65
CA LEU A 150 -2.09 -5.06 -1.46
C LEU A 150 -3.27 -4.07 -1.50
N ILE A 151 -3.47 -3.39 -2.63
CA ILE A 151 -4.57 -2.43 -2.77
C ILE A 151 -5.93 -3.13 -2.74
N ASP A 152 -6.06 -4.28 -3.40
CA ASP A 152 -7.28 -5.08 -3.38
C ASP A 152 -7.60 -5.56 -1.96
N GLU A 153 -6.62 -6.05 -1.21
CA GLU A 153 -6.79 -6.42 0.21
C GLU A 153 -7.21 -5.21 1.07
N LEU A 154 -6.56 -4.06 0.88
CA LEU A 154 -6.89 -2.83 1.61
C LEU A 154 -8.34 -2.38 1.36
N ARG A 155 -8.79 -2.50 0.11
CA ARG A 155 -10.12 -2.03 -0.35
C ARG A 155 -11.24 -3.03 -0.12
N SER A 156 -10.94 -4.33 -0.12
CA SER A 156 -11.93 -5.41 0.06
C SER A 156 -12.13 -5.83 1.51
N ARG A 157 -11.23 -5.43 2.42
CA ARG A 157 -11.36 -5.79 3.84
C ARG A 157 -12.66 -5.24 4.43
N ASP A 158 -13.19 -5.97 5.40
CA ASP A 158 -14.35 -5.55 6.14
C ASP A 158 -14.01 -4.42 7.12
N LEU A 159 -14.77 -3.32 7.05
CA LEU A 159 -14.67 -2.18 7.96
C LEU A 159 -15.80 -2.16 8.99
N SER A 160 -16.74 -3.11 8.93
CA SER A 160 -17.93 -3.15 9.79
C SER A 160 -17.63 -3.51 11.25
N GLY A 161 -16.49 -4.16 11.50
CA GLY A 161 -16.01 -4.53 12.83
C GLY A 161 -15.62 -3.34 13.72
N HIS A 162 -15.48 -2.14 13.15
CA HIS A 162 -15.13 -0.93 13.88
C HIS A 162 -16.31 0.03 14.00
N THR A 163 -16.40 0.71 15.15
CA THR A 163 -17.30 1.86 15.30
C THR A 163 -16.51 3.11 14.96
N TRP A 164 -16.73 3.67 13.76
CA TRP A 164 -16.00 4.83 13.27
C TRP A 164 -16.55 6.14 13.86
N CYS A 165 -15.67 6.91 14.48
CA CYS A 165 -15.98 8.22 15.06
C CYS A 165 -15.67 9.35 14.09
N ILE A 166 -14.50 9.30 13.45
CA ILE A 166 -13.96 10.39 12.62
C ILE A 166 -13.40 9.82 11.31
N LEU A 167 -13.66 10.52 10.21
CA LEU A 167 -13.01 10.33 8.93
C LEU A 167 -12.16 11.56 8.62
N MET A 168 -10.88 11.36 8.33
CA MET A 168 -9.95 12.40 7.90
C MET A 168 -9.48 12.15 6.48
N LEU A 169 -9.31 13.23 5.73
CA LEU A 169 -8.68 13.23 4.41
C LEU A 169 -7.51 14.20 4.45
N ASP A 170 -6.31 13.72 4.13
CA ASP A 170 -5.12 14.57 4.08
C ASP A 170 -4.26 14.28 2.84
N GLY A 171 -3.54 15.30 2.39
CA GLY A 171 -2.59 15.22 1.29
C GLY A 171 -1.16 15.10 1.82
N ILE A 172 -0.53 13.95 1.63
CA ILE A 172 0.85 13.68 2.04
C ILE A 172 1.75 13.75 0.82
N ARG A 173 2.74 14.63 0.85
CA ARG A 173 3.75 14.73 -0.20
C ARG A 173 4.77 13.61 0.00
N LEU A 174 4.87 12.71 -0.99
CA LEU A 174 5.83 11.58 -0.98
C LEU A 174 7.16 11.96 -1.62
N SER A 175 7.10 12.72 -2.71
CA SER A 175 8.28 13.22 -3.44
C SER A 175 8.02 14.65 -3.94
N SER A 176 8.96 15.21 -4.71
CA SER A 176 8.77 16.53 -5.34
C SER A 176 7.57 16.57 -6.31
N ASP A 177 7.23 15.45 -6.94
CA ASP A 177 6.21 15.30 -7.98
C ASP A 177 5.03 14.40 -7.61
N GLN A 178 5.03 13.79 -6.42
CA GLN A 178 4.00 12.84 -5.99
C GLN A 178 3.35 13.23 -4.67
N THR A 179 2.02 13.20 -4.68
CA THR A 179 1.19 13.43 -3.50
C THR A 179 0.21 12.28 -3.35
N ALA A 180 0.18 11.66 -2.18
CA ALA A 180 -0.86 10.73 -1.77
C ALA A 180 -1.99 11.52 -1.12
N VAL A 181 -3.23 11.25 -1.51
CA VAL A 181 -4.41 11.64 -0.71
C VAL A 181 -4.83 10.42 0.08
N VAL A 182 -4.83 10.53 1.41
CA VAL A 182 -5.03 9.43 2.34
C VAL A 182 -6.33 9.65 3.10
N ALA A 183 -7.16 8.60 3.14
CA ALA A 183 -8.31 8.51 4.02
C ALA A 183 -7.92 7.76 5.30
N LEU A 184 -8.15 8.40 6.45
CA LEU A 184 -7.85 7.85 7.76
C LEU A 184 -9.14 7.80 8.59
N GLY A 185 -9.42 6.64 9.18
CA GLY A 185 -10.52 6.43 10.10
C GLY A 185 -10.02 6.40 11.53
N ILE A 186 -10.74 7.07 12.43
CA ILE A 186 -10.52 6.95 13.87
C ILE A 186 -11.71 6.22 14.46
N ASP A 187 -11.45 5.10 15.12
CA ASP A 187 -12.50 4.30 15.77
C ASP A 187 -12.87 4.83 17.17
N SER A 188 -13.83 4.17 17.81
CA SER A 188 -14.30 4.49 19.16
C SER A 188 -13.26 4.28 20.25
N GLU A 189 -12.19 3.53 19.97
CA GLU A 189 -11.07 3.32 20.88
C GLU A 189 -9.98 4.40 20.69
N GLY A 190 -10.15 5.27 19.69
CA GLY A 190 -9.17 6.31 19.33
C GLY A 190 -8.04 5.79 18.44
N CYS A 191 -8.13 4.55 17.94
CA CYS A 191 -7.13 3.99 17.04
C CYS A 191 -7.32 4.53 15.63
N LYS A 192 -6.20 4.90 15.01
CA LYS A 192 -6.12 5.46 13.65
C LYS A 192 -5.85 4.34 12.65
N HIS A 193 -6.68 4.26 11.62
CA HIS A 193 -6.60 3.23 10.59
C HIS A 193 -6.53 3.88 9.21
N VAL A 194 -5.49 3.59 8.43
CA VAL A 194 -5.48 3.96 7.00
C VAL A 194 -6.61 3.21 6.33
N LEU A 195 -7.60 3.92 5.79
CA LEU A 195 -8.80 3.35 5.17
C LEU A 195 -8.60 3.06 3.68
N ASP A 196 -8.10 4.04 2.95
CA ASP A 196 -7.74 3.97 1.53
C ASP A 196 -6.79 5.13 1.20
N PHE A 197 -6.15 5.08 0.04
CA PHE A 197 -5.39 6.20 -0.48
C PHE A 197 -5.38 6.22 -2.01
N ALA A 198 -5.11 7.40 -2.56
CA ALA A 198 -4.93 7.60 -3.99
C ALA A 198 -3.63 8.36 -4.25
N LEU A 199 -2.83 7.87 -5.19
CA LEU A 199 -1.62 8.55 -5.63
C LEU A 199 -1.93 9.48 -6.79
N ALA A 200 -1.48 10.73 -6.68
CA ALA A 200 -1.53 11.71 -7.75
C ALA A 200 -0.10 12.13 -8.11
N VAL A 201 0.23 12.05 -9.40
CA VAL A 201 1.41 12.73 -9.94
C VAL A 201 1.02 14.19 -10.11
N VAL A 202 1.54 15.04 -9.23
CA VAL A 202 1.36 16.48 -9.33
C VAL A 202 2.45 17.00 -10.25
N LYS A 203 2.17 17.05 -11.55
CA LYS A 203 2.90 17.94 -12.47
C LYS A 203 2.46 19.37 -12.17
N MET A 204 3.01 19.98 -11.13
CA MET A 204 2.96 21.44 -11.02
C MET A 204 3.99 22.01 -12.00
N PRO A 205 3.58 22.80 -13.01
CA PRO A 205 4.54 23.71 -13.62
C PRO A 205 5.06 24.63 -12.50
N LEU A 206 6.38 24.77 -12.41
CA LEU A 206 7.03 25.76 -11.55
C LEU A 206 6.53 27.16 -11.95
N TYR A 207 5.43 27.59 -11.37
CA TYR A 207 5.04 28.99 -11.32
C TYR A 207 5.16 29.43 -9.86
N PRO A 208 5.93 30.49 -9.58
CA PRO A 208 5.86 31.14 -8.28
C PRO A 208 4.51 31.87 -8.23
N MET A 209 3.74 31.70 -7.15
CA MET A 209 2.83 32.67 -6.52
C MET A 209 1.62 32.00 -5.86
N ASN A 210 1.55 32.13 -4.54
CA ASN A 210 0.41 32.59 -3.76
C ASN A 210 -1.00 32.27 -4.30
N CYS A 211 -1.47 31.04 -4.11
CA CYS A 211 -2.90 30.74 -4.04
C CYS A 211 -3.11 29.57 -3.07
N TRP A 212 -3.38 29.91 -1.81
CA TRP A 212 -3.96 28.97 -0.86
C TRP A 212 -5.43 28.75 -1.22
N LEU A 213 -5.85 27.49 -1.10
CA LEU A 213 -7.22 26.94 -1.16
C LEU A 213 -7.73 26.43 -2.53
N ALA A 214 -7.96 25.11 -2.54
CA ALA A 214 -9.16 24.44 -3.05
C ALA A 214 -9.10 23.54 -4.30
N TRP A 215 -7.97 23.34 -5.01
CA TRP A 215 -8.03 22.59 -6.27
C TRP A 215 -7.67 21.08 -6.27
N PRO A 216 -6.72 20.54 -5.48
CA PRO A 216 -6.31 19.13 -5.68
C PRO A 216 -7.32 18.10 -5.15
N VAL A 217 -7.90 18.33 -3.97
CA VAL A 217 -8.73 17.32 -3.27
C VAL A 217 -10.10 17.15 -3.94
N ALA A 218 -10.75 18.24 -4.33
CA ALA A 218 -12.06 18.19 -4.99
C ALA A 218 -12.01 17.53 -6.38
N ALA A 219 -10.94 17.75 -7.14
CA ALA A 219 -10.77 17.15 -8.47
C ALA A 219 -10.43 15.65 -8.40
N LEU A 220 -9.78 15.19 -7.31
CA LEU A 220 -9.48 13.77 -7.10
C LEU A 220 -10.74 12.99 -6.65
N LEU A 221 -11.54 13.58 -5.75
CA LEU A 221 -12.81 13.01 -5.27
C LEU A 221 -13.88 12.93 -6.38
N ALA A 222 -13.90 13.87 -7.32
CA ALA A 222 -14.89 13.91 -8.41
C ALA A 222 -14.60 12.92 -9.58
N ARG A 223 -13.46 12.22 -9.57
CA ARG A 223 -12.98 11.44 -10.73
C ARG A 223 -12.97 9.93 -10.55
N SER A 224 -13.39 9.42 -9.39
CA SER A 224 -13.46 7.98 -9.14
C SER A 224 -14.81 7.61 -8.54
N ASP A 225 -15.62 6.89 -9.32
CA ASP A 225 -16.96 6.39 -8.97
C ASP A 225 -16.94 5.55 -7.68
N TYR A 226 -15.77 5.01 -7.32
CA TYR A 226 -15.53 4.25 -6.11
C TYR A 226 -15.69 5.09 -4.82
N TRP A 227 -15.18 6.33 -4.81
CA TRP A 227 -15.23 7.19 -3.62
C TRP A 227 -16.64 7.66 -3.29
N GLN A 228 -17.47 7.91 -4.32
CA GLN A 228 -18.87 8.30 -4.10
C GLN A 228 -19.70 7.16 -3.51
N SER A 229 -19.50 5.93 -4.00
CA SER A 229 -20.17 4.72 -3.47
C SER A 229 -19.74 4.43 -2.03
N TRP A 230 -18.46 4.59 -1.73
CA TRP A 230 -17.92 4.31 -0.39
C TRP A 230 -18.33 5.37 0.65
N MET A 231 -18.33 6.66 0.30
CA MET A 231 -18.89 7.71 1.17
C MET A 231 -20.38 7.47 1.45
N ALA A 232 -21.15 7.01 0.45
CA ALA A 232 -22.54 6.63 0.63
C ALA A 232 -22.70 5.43 1.59
N ALA A 233 -21.83 4.42 1.50
CA ALA A 233 -21.83 3.26 2.38
C ALA A 233 -21.51 3.63 3.85
N MET A 234 -20.53 4.51 4.09
CA MET A 234 -20.23 5.02 5.43
C MET A 234 -21.39 5.86 6.01
N CYS A 235 -22.03 6.69 5.19
CA CYS A 235 -23.24 7.41 5.60
C CYS A 235 -24.40 6.47 5.91
N PHE A 236 -24.55 5.35 5.19
CA PHE A 236 -25.62 4.37 5.40
C PHE A 236 -25.41 3.52 6.67
N ALA A 237 -24.17 3.15 6.98
CA ALA A 237 -23.81 2.48 8.23
C ALA A 237 -24.14 3.35 9.46
N LYS A 238 -23.96 4.67 9.36
CA LYS A 238 -24.34 5.64 10.40
C LYS A 238 -25.87 5.79 10.54
N ARG A 239 -26.63 5.63 9.45
CA ARG A 239 -28.09 5.79 9.42
C ARG A 239 -28.86 4.54 9.88
N SER A 240 -28.32 3.34 9.65
CA SER A 240 -28.95 2.09 10.07
C SER A 240 -28.90 1.86 11.59
N ARG A 241 -27.93 2.44 12.31
CA ARG A 241 -27.87 2.37 13.78
C ARG A 241 -28.67 3.46 14.51
N SER A 242 -29.23 4.45 13.80
CA SER A 242 -30.02 5.54 14.42
C SER A 242 -31.53 5.31 14.41
N THR A 243 -32.01 4.10 14.07
CA THR A 243 -33.44 3.76 14.13
C THR A 243 -33.71 2.81 15.29
N SER A 244 -33.66 3.33 16.51
CA SER A 244 -34.34 2.70 17.64
C SER A 244 -35.82 3.08 17.60
N PRO A 245 -36.76 2.12 17.63
CA PRO A 245 -38.18 2.44 17.70
C PRO A 245 -38.48 2.99 19.10
N THR A 246 -38.84 4.26 19.19
CA THR A 246 -39.46 4.84 20.37
C THR A 246 -40.80 4.14 20.60
N ARG A 247 -40.80 3.12 21.47
CA ARG A 247 -42.03 2.60 22.08
C ARG A 247 -42.55 3.67 23.04
N SER A 248 -43.53 4.44 22.58
CA SER A 248 -44.42 5.18 23.47
C SER A 248 -45.35 4.17 24.16
N SER A 249 -45.20 4.00 25.47
CA SER A 249 -46.26 3.47 26.31
C SER A 249 -46.50 4.47 27.43
N ASN A 250 -47.56 5.24 27.29
CA ASN A 250 -48.18 5.97 28.39
C ASN A 250 -49.68 5.64 28.41
N ALA A 251 -50.12 5.25 29.60
CA ALA A 251 -51.47 5.36 30.19
C ALA A 251 -52.64 4.57 29.57
N ALA A 252 -53.04 3.51 30.28
CA ALA A 252 -54.25 3.50 31.11
C ALA A 252 -54.10 2.46 32.23
#